data_AF-A0A6M3MFV4-F1
#
_entry.id   AF-A0A6M3MFV4-F1
#
_cell.length_a   1.000
_cell.length_b   1.000
_cell.length_c   1.000
_cell.angle_alpha   90.00
_cell.angle_beta   90.00
_cell.angle_gamma   90.00
#
_symmetry.space_group_name_H-M   'P 1'
#
loop_
_entity.id
_entity.type
_entity.pdbx_description
1 polymer ?
#
loop_
_entity_poly.entity_id
_entity_poly.type
_entity_poly.pdbx_seq_one_letter_code
_entity_poly.pdbx_strand_id
1 'polypeptide(L)' 'MSKLSQLKSKVHYQEHVPRCSTCKHFKQKSMWVATGAVAWVKHCEMHGFVVKTHACCDSWESPAGEVTC' A
#
# COMPACT_ATOMS: atom_id res chain seq x y z
N MET A 1 20.10 0.40 -4.21
CA MET A 1 18.62 0.39 -4.17
C MET A 1 18.16 -0.56 -3.07
N SER A 2 17.14 -0.19 -2.30
CA SER A 2 16.61 -1.06 -1.24
C SER A 2 15.69 -2.14 -1.82
N LYS A 3 15.51 -3.26 -1.13
CA LYS A 3 14.54 -4.30 -1.55
C LYS A 3 13.13 -3.74 -1.71
N LEU A 4 12.77 -2.77 -0.86
CA LEU A 4 11.48 -2.08 -0.94
C LEU A 4 11.34 -1.24 -2.22
N SER A 5 12.37 -0.49 -2.61
CA SER A 5 12.32 0.31 -3.83
C SER A 5 12.20 -0.57 -5.08
N GLN A 6 12.84 -1.74 -5.07
CA GLN A 6 12.71 -2.74 -6.14
C GLN A 6 11.29 -3.32 -6.21
N LEU A 7 10.67 -3.67 -5.07
CA LEU A 7 9.29 -4.16 -5.03
C LEU A 7 8.30 -3.13 -5.56
N LYS A 8 8.43 -1.87 -5.13
CA LYS A 8 7.60 -0.77 -5.61
C LYS A 8 7.74 -0.56 -7.12
N SER A 9 8.96 -0.63 -7.65
CA SER A 9 9.19 -0.51 -9.09
C SER A 9 8.55 -1.65 -9.89
N LYS A 10 8.54 -2.89 -9.35
CA LYS A 10 7.95 -4.05 -10.04
C LYS A 10 6.44 -3.97 -10.22
N VAL A 11 5.75 -3.26 -9.34
CA VAL A 11 4.29 -3.09 -9.37
C VAL A 11 3.88 -1.72 -9.90
N HIS A 12 4.81 -1.02 -10.55
CA HIS A 12 4.69 0.36 -11.02
C HIS A 12 4.02 1.28 -10.00
N TYR A 13 4.52 1.25 -8.77
CA TYR A 13 3.96 2.05 -7.68
C TYR A 13 4.09 3.55 -7.99
N GLN A 14 2.97 4.21 -8.24
CA GLN A 14 2.89 5.64 -8.52
C GLN A 14 2.46 6.38 -7.26
N GLU A 15 3.22 7.38 -6.86
CA GLU A 15 2.81 8.32 -5.82
C GLU A 15 1.95 9.44 -6.43
N HIS A 16 1.17 10.13 -5.60
CA HIS A 16 0.25 11.22 -5.99
C HIS A 16 -1.00 10.81 -6.76
N VAL A 17 -1.37 9.52 -6.74
CA VAL A 17 -2.63 9.02 -7.31
C VAL A 17 -3.58 8.66 -6.16
N PRO A 18 -4.75 9.31 -5.97
CA PRO A 18 -5.62 9.10 -4.80
C PRO A 18 -6.44 7.81 -4.86
N ARG A 19 -5.79 6.65 -5.04
CA ARG A 19 -6.44 5.35 -5.30
C ARG A 19 -6.14 4.29 -4.23
N CYS A 20 -4.96 4.27 -3.63
CA CYS A 20 -4.56 3.15 -2.77
C CYS A 20 -5.51 2.97 -1.58
N SER A 21 -6.01 4.06 -0.97
CA SER A 21 -7.00 3.98 0.11
C SER A 21 -8.35 3.37 -0.28
N THR A 22 -8.68 3.34 -1.57
CA THR A 22 -9.91 2.72 -2.09
C THR A 22 -9.65 1.34 -2.72
N CYS A 23 -8.44 0.79 -2.58
CA CYS A 23 -8.11 -0.56 -3.03
C CYS A 23 -8.63 -1.61 -2.05
N LYS A 24 -9.13 -2.76 -2.55
CA LYS A 24 -9.55 -3.89 -1.71
C LYS A 24 -8.44 -4.47 -0.84
N HIS A 25 -7.18 -4.30 -1.26
CA HIS A 25 -5.98 -4.77 -0.56
C HIS A 25 -5.41 -3.77 0.44
N PHE A 26 -5.99 -2.57 0.55
CA PHE A 26 -5.56 -1.58 1.54
C PHE A 26 -6.09 -1.96 2.92
N LYS A 27 -5.18 -2.11 3.90
CA LYS A 27 -5.57 -2.26 5.31
C LYS A 27 -4.72 -1.37 6.20
N GLN A 28 -5.32 -0.92 7.29
CA GLN A 28 -4.58 -0.37 8.42
C GLN A 28 -4.26 -1.50 9.41
N LYS A 29 -2.98 -1.60 9.80
CA LYS A 29 -2.53 -2.56 10.81
C LYS A 29 -1.85 -1.80 11.95
N SER A 30 -2.09 -2.23 13.18
CA SER A 30 -1.31 -1.80 14.33
C SER A 30 0.05 -2.50 14.29
N MET A 31 1.11 -1.74 14.52
CA MET A 31 2.47 -2.25 14.61
C MET A 31 3.09 -1.73 15.91
N TRP A 32 3.67 -2.64 16.68
CA TRP A 32 4.46 -2.27 17.84
C TRP A 32 5.77 -1.67 17.36
N VAL A 33 6.02 -0.42 17.76
CA VAL A 33 7.32 0.23 17.51
C VAL A 33 8.24 0.02 18.72
N ALA A 34 9.55 0.11 18.49
CA ALA A 34 10.57 -0.22 19.49
C ALA A 34 10.45 0.58 20.81
N THR A 35 9.74 1.72 20.79
CA THR A 35 9.45 2.55 21.96
C THR A 35 8.30 2.02 22.83
N GLY A 36 7.71 0.86 22.50
CA GLY A 36 6.57 0.29 23.21
C GLY A 36 5.22 0.93 22.85
N ALA A 37 5.19 1.84 21.89
CA ALA A 37 3.95 2.43 21.39
C ALA A 37 3.34 1.61 20.24
N VAL A 38 2.02 1.73 20.06
CA VAL A 38 1.32 1.20 18.88
C VAL A 38 1.28 2.27 17.81
N ALA A 39 1.87 1.99 16.65
CA ALA A 39 1.77 2.82 15.45
C ALA A 39 0.78 2.18 14.45
N TRP A 40 -0.14 2.99 13.92
CA TRP A 40 -1.04 2.54 12.86
C TRP A 40 -0.38 2.77 11.50
N VAL A 41 -0.08 1.67 10.80
CA VAL A 41 0.52 1.72 9.46
C VAL A 41 -0.51 1.35 8.41
N LYS A 42 -0.47 2.09 7.30
CA LYS A 42 -1.27 1.82 6.10
C LYS A 42 -0.47 0.85 5.25
N HIS A 43 -1.00 -0.33 4.99
CA HIS A 43 -0.28 -1.39 4.27
C HIS A 43 -1.12 -1.94 3.12
N CYS A 44 -0.42 -2.36 2.06
CA CYS A 44 -1.00 -3.21 1.02
C CYS A 44 -0.83 -4.67 1.43
N GLU A 45 -1.93 -5.38 1.61
CA GLU A 45 -1.94 -6.79 1.99
C GLU A 45 -1.39 -7.69 0.88
N MET A 46 -1.65 -7.35 -0.38
CA MET A 46 -1.17 -8.12 -1.54
C MET A 46 0.35 -8.06 -1.70
N HIS A 47 0.96 -6.89 -1.54
CA HIS A 47 2.40 -6.70 -1.75
C HIS A 47 3.23 -6.72 -0.46
N GLY A 48 2.57 -6.69 0.71
CA GLY A 48 3.23 -6.81 2.01
C GLY A 48 4.07 -5.61 2.42
N PHE A 49 3.79 -4.40 1.89
CA PHE A 49 4.54 -3.19 2.25
C PHE A 49 3.64 -2.01 2.64
N VAL A 50 4.25 -1.05 3.35
CA VAL A 50 3.59 0.20 3.77
C VAL A 50 3.34 1.10 2.56
N VAL A 51 2.12 1.60 2.45
CA VAL A 51 1.62 2.41 1.34
C VAL A 51 1.15 3.79 1.80
N LYS A 52 1.27 4.77 0.91
CA LYS A 52 0.58 6.07 1.03
C LYS A 52 -0.87 5.93 0.55
N THR A 53 -1.78 6.72 1.10
CA THR A 53 -3.19 6.79 0.66
C THR A 53 -3.29 7.30 -0.77
N HIS A 54 -2.49 8.30 -1.10
CA HIS A 54 -2.38 8.90 -2.42
C HIS A 54 -1.30 8.20 -3.24
N ALA A 55 -1.44 6.89 -3.43
CA ALA A 55 -0.64 6.14 -4.39
C ALA A 55 -1.51 5.19 -5.22
N CYS A 56 -0.93 4.56 -6.23
CA CYS A 56 -1.51 3.40 -6.90
C CYS A 56 -0.43 2.41 -7.34
N CYS A 57 -0.85 1.20 -7.70
CA CYS A 57 -0.05 0.16 -8.36
C CYS A 57 -0.93 -0.52 -9.41
N ASP A 58 -0.33 -1.25 -10.34
CA ASP A 58 -1.06 -1.95 -11.42
C ASP A 58 -2.04 -3.02 -10.91
N SER A 59 -1.81 -3.52 -9.70
CA SER A 59 -2.70 -4.49 -9.05
C SER A 59 -3.82 -3.82 -8.25
N TRP A 60 -4.14 -2.56 -8.53
CA TRP A 60 -5.25 -1.89 -7.88
C TRP A 60 -6.57 -2.49 -8.32
N GLU A 61 -7.42 -2.77 -7.34
CA GLU A 61 -8.76 -3.27 -7.58
C GLU A 61 -9.70 -2.65 -6.54
N SER A 62 -10.86 -2.18 -6.99
CA SER A 62 -11.89 -1.69 -6.09
C SER A 62 -12.49 -2.83 -5.25
N PRO A 63 -13.14 -2.56 -4.11
CA PRO A 63 -13.86 -3.59 -3.37
C PRO A 63 -14.97 -4.28 -4.17
N ALA A 64 -15.45 -3.66 -5.25
CA ALA A 64 -16.44 -4.20 -6.17
C ALA A 64 -15.84 -5.01 -7.33
N GLY A 65 -14.51 -5.08 -7.45
CA GLY A 65 -13.82 -5.83 -8.51
C GLY A 65 -13.45 -5.02 -9.75
N GLU A 66 -13.60 -3.70 -9.72
CA GLU A 66 -13.20 -2.83 -10.85
C GLU A 66 -11.68 -2.66 -10.88
N VAL A 67 -11.09 -2.75 -12.07
CA VAL A 67 -9.65 -2.58 -12.29
C VAL A 67 -9.41 -1.25 -13.00
N THR A 68 -8.85 -0.27 -12.31
CA THR A 68 -8.41 1.02 -12.89
C THR A 68 -7.19 1.59 -12.18
N CYS A 69 -6.04 0.95 -12.43
CA CYS A 69 -4.70 1.52 -12.58
C CYS A 69 -4.00 0.69 -13.68
#